data_AF-A0A7V9UKL4-F1
#
_entry.id   AF-A0A7V9UKL4-F1
#
_cell.length_a   1.000
_cell.length_b   1.000
_cell.length_c   1.000
_cell.angle_alpha   90.00
_cell.angle_beta   90.00
_cell.angle_gamma   90.00
#
_symmetry.space_group_name_H-M   'P 1'
#
loop_
_entity.id
_entity.type
_entity.pdbx_description
1 polymer ?
#
loop_
_entity_poly.entity_id
_entity_poly.type
_entity_poly.pdbx_seq_one_letter_code
_entity_poly.pdbx_strand_id
1 'polypeptide(L)'
;MIKIKGSPALTLVIIFSLLFSVLAAPLTVINTKAEAANNKAEATAFTRYARDLTTLAQQGKLEAVNGYDAKINRTIQILSRGQQNNPVLVGEGGANATAVVEGLAQRIAAGDVPENLRRARLYSLNLDALLKGVKTTSELELRLNEVLSEVTSTRGNSILFVDEFHQFVGTRAAQTISETLSSAAMRGDLRLMGATSSGAYDEFIASDVMLDSLFQKIRLDGDFNSAEESASEEGVNGAEDFVGDKVSADLRELMQSAGSKEARARIILQTDDTNNPELRKLLRSNGVKIMGVMRQLGVLDVEMPVSVVEEIAVNTKAKHLSLDRDMAFLGHIDTTTGALAASDTGLVSNSLGTVTNTALDGTGVTIAILDSSIYTGHHSFLGKDGNKRINVNVDFTGTGMNTDDPYGHGTHVAGLAAGSKGKPGDSEDIKYLTNYSGVASNANIINLRVLDSKGMGSSSGLLKALDWLLVNRTKYNIKVVNMSLGAPAIESYKNDPLCRAARKLVDAGVVVVAAAGNNGKNAAGQKLYGQIHSPGNEPSVITVGASNTFGTDARNDDIM
;
A
#
# COMPACT_ATOMS: atom_id res chain seq x y z
N MET A 1 56.63 5.64 -18.43
CA MET A 1 57.30 5.27 -17.15
C MET A 1 56.21 5.04 -16.11
N ILE A 2 55.93 3.77 -15.75
CA ILE A 2 56.25 3.11 -14.43
C ILE A 2 55.27 3.60 -13.33
N LYS A 3 54.18 2.86 -12.99
CA LYS A 3 54.00 1.71 -12.04
C LYS A 3 54.44 2.02 -10.59
N ILE A 4 53.83 1.61 -9.46
CA ILE A 4 52.60 0.90 -8.99
C ILE A 4 52.72 0.84 -7.42
N LYS A 5 51.61 0.47 -6.73
CA LYS A 5 51.40 -0.09 -5.35
C LYS A 5 51.09 0.94 -4.24
N GLY A 6 50.00 0.87 -3.46
CA GLY A 6 49.14 -0.22 -2.94
C GLY A 6 49.11 -0.08 -1.40
N SER A 7 47.99 0.20 -0.71
CA SER A 7 46.99 -0.74 -0.16
C SER A 7 46.02 0.02 0.79
N PRO A 8 44.79 -0.46 1.04
CA PRO A 8 43.69 0.25 1.74
C PRO A 8 43.54 -0.15 3.22
N ALA A 9 42.96 0.73 4.06
CA ALA A 9 42.34 0.36 5.35
C ALA A 9 41.55 1.53 5.99
N LEU A 10 40.40 1.19 6.59
CA LEU A 10 39.53 1.93 7.53
C LEU A 10 38.70 3.11 6.97
N THR A 11 37.40 2.97 6.69
CA THR A 11 36.24 2.76 7.59
C THR A 11 35.84 4.01 8.39
N LEU A 12 34.58 4.42 8.17
CA LEU A 12 33.64 5.10 9.08
C LEU A 12 33.32 6.61 8.90
N VAL A 13 32.01 6.84 8.76
CA VAL A 13 31.14 7.97 9.20
C VAL A 13 30.91 9.17 8.27
N ILE A 14 29.73 9.10 7.64
CA ILE A 14 28.81 10.18 7.27
C ILE A 14 28.42 11.00 8.52
N ILE A 15 28.58 12.33 8.49
CA ILE A 15 27.57 13.28 9.02
C ILE A 15 27.59 14.53 8.14
N PHE A 16 26.47 14.79 7.47
CA PHE A 16 26.14 16.07 6.84
C PHE A 16 25.10 16.77 7.72
N SER A 17 25.37 18.02 8.13
CA SER A 17 24.44 19.15 7.94
C SER A 17 24.91 20.38 8.73
N LEU A 18 25.04 21.49 8.00
CA LEU A 18 25.43 22.83 8.41
C LEU A 18 24.54 23.45 9.50
N LEU A 19 25.12 24.34 10.32
CA LEU A 19 24.79 25.77 10.30
C LEU A 19 25.96 26.62 10.85
N PHE A 20 26.49 27.53 10.02
CA PHE A 20 27.21 28.76 10.40
C PHE A 20 26.30 29.64 11.30
N SER A 21 26.69 30.59 12.17
CA SER A 21 27.96 31.14 12.68
C SER A 21 27.64 32.33 13.61
N VAL A 22 28.49 32.59 14.63
CA VAL A 22 28.90 33.94 15.15
C VAL A 22 27.87 34.71 16.05
N LEU A 23 28.13 35.28 17.25
CA LEU A 23 29.33 35.81 17.96
C LEU A 23 29.09 35.98 19.51
N ALA A 24 30.17 35.89 20.32
CA ALA A 24 30.57 36.64 21.55
C ALA A 24 29.76 36.69 22.90
N ALA A 25 30.24 35.92 23.91
CA ALA A 25 30.70 36.21 25.31
C ALA A 25 30.14 37.39 26.20
N PRO A 26 30.38 37.46 27.56
CA PRO A 26 30.66 36.45 28.62
C PRO A 26 29.92 36.64 30.01
N LEU A 27 30.06 35.63 30.90
CA LEU A 27 30.11 35.61 32.40
C LEU A 27 29.33 36.61 33.29
N THR A 28 28.51 36.11 34.24
CA THR A 28 28.70 36.29 35.71
C THR A 28 27.75 35.45 36.59
N VAL A 29 28.25 35.09 37.77
CA VAL A 29 27.65 34.26 38.86
C VAL A 29 27.18 35.18 40.01
N ILE A 30 26.12 34.80 40.75
CA ILE A 30 25.88 34.86 42.24
C ILE A 30 24.38 34.50 42.48
N ASN A 31 24.05 33.32 43.02
CA ASN A 31 23.66 33.00 44.42
C ASN A 31 22.40 33.75 44.91
N THR A 32 21.30 33.12 45.33
CA THR A 32 21.17 32.40 46.62
C THR A 32 20.00 31.41 46.68
N LYS A 33 20.23 30.35 47.45
CA LYS A 33 19.26 29.37 48.00
C LYS A 33 18.00 30.01 48.57
N ALA A 34 16.83 29.42 48.31
CA ALA A 34 15.91 28.86 49.32
C ALA A 34 14.58 28.42 48.69
N GLU A 35 14.52 27.18 48.18
CA GLU A 35 13.30 26.35 48.14
C GLU A 35 13.70 24.93 47.73
N ALA A 36 14.45 24.28 48.60
CA ALA A 36 14.80 22.87 48.49
C ALA A 36 14.52 22.21 49.84
N ALA A 37 13.28 21.77 50.03
CA ALA A 37 12.91 20.80 51.06
C ALA A 37 11.53 20.19 50.73
N ASN A 38 11.45 19.33 49.71
CA ASN A 38 11.01 17.94 49.87
C ASN A 38 10.77 17.25 48.51
N ASN A 39 11.16 15.97 48.45
CA ASN A 39 10.91 14.98 47.39
C ASN A 39 11.71 15.12 46.09
N LYS A 40 13.02 14.88 46.18
CA LYS A 40 13.79 14.35 45.04
C LYS A 40 13.96 12.84 45.27
N ALA A 41 12.97 12.07 44.84
CA ALA A 41 13.22 10.65 44.56
C ALA A 41 14.27 10.61 43.44
N GLU A 42 15.35 9.85 43.63
CA GLU A 42 16.30 9.59 42.55
C GLU A 42 15.52 9.05 41.35
N ALA A 43 15.62 9.75 40.22
CA ALA A 43 15.01 9.31 38.97
C ALA A 43 15.63 7.95 38.59
N THR A 44 14.88 6.85 38.72
CA THR A 44 15.31 5.53 38.25
C THR A 44 15.58 5.60 36.76
N ALA A 45 16.43 4.72 36.23
CA ALA A 45 16.75 4.71 34.80
C ALA A 45 15.50 4.62 33.91
N PHE A 46 14.48 3.90 34.37
CA PHE A 46 13.16 3.86 33.75
C PHE A 46 12.44 5.20 33.65
N THR A 47 12.48 6.05 34.68
CA THR A 47 11.86 7.40 34.59
C THR A 47 12.52 8.30 33.54
N ARG A 48 13.71 7.94 33.04
CA ARG A 48 14.38 8.65 31.93
C ARG A 48 13.82 8.29 30.56
N TYR A 49 13.34 7.05 30.39
CA TYR A 49 13.02 6.48 29.07
C TYR A 49 11.57 6.02 28.93
N ALA A 50 10.78 6.03 30.00
CA ALA A 50 9.36 5.72 29.99
C ALA A 50 8.57 6.77 30.79
N ARG A 51 7.36 7.07 30.31
CA ARG A 51 6.41 7.98 30.94
C ARG A 51 5.28 7.18 31.56
N ASP A 52 5.01 7.41 32.85
CA ASP A 52 3.91 6.76 33.56
C ASP A 52 2.58 7.48 33.29
N LEU A 53 1.81 6.95 32.35
CA LEU A 53 0.54 7.56 31.95
C LEU A 53 -0.53 7.37 33.03
N THR A 54 -0.49 6.27 33.79
CA THR A 54 -1.48 6.03 34.85
C THR A 54 -1.35 7.02 35.99
N THR A 55 -0.12 7.33 36.42
CA THR A 55 0.13 8.35 37.45
C THR A 55 -0.22 9.75 36.94
N LEU A 56 0.03 10.05 35.66
CA LEU A 56 -0.36 11.33 35.08
C LEU A 56 -1.88 11.48 34.98
N ALA A 57 -2.59 10.40 34.68
CA ALA A 57 -4.05 10.37 34.69
C ALA A 57 -4.61 10.63 36.11
N GLN A 58 -4.04 9.97 37.13
CA GLN A 58 -4.41 10.21 38.54
C GLN A 58 -4.18 11.66 38.98
N GLN A 59 -3.18 12.33 38.40
CA GLN A 59 -2.87 13.74 38.65
C GLN A 59 -3.69 14.71 37.81
N GLY A 60 -4.57 14.22 36.92
CA GLY A 60 -5.34 15.06 36.00
C GLY A 60 -4.49 15.80 34.94
N LYS A 61 -3.32 15.26 34.60
CA LYS A 61 -2.34 15.87 33.68
C LYS A 61 -2.43 15.34 32.23
N LEU A 62 -3.37 14.45 31.94
CA LEU A 62 -3.62 13.96 30.57
C LEU A 62 -4.77 14.76 29.96
N GLU A 63 -4.78 14.89 28.63
CA GLU A 63 -5.83 15.62 27.93
C GLU A 63 -7.16 14.86 27.99
N ALA A 64 -8.28 15.58 27.90
CA ALA A 64 -9.60 14.97 27.86
C ALA A 64 -9.80 14.27 26.51
N VAL A 65 -10.08 12.97 26.54
CA VAL A 65 -10.26 12.15 25.34
C VAL A 65 -11.75 12.09 24.98
N ASN A 66 -12.11 12.58 23.79
CA ASN A 66 -13.46 12.47 23.23
C ASN A 66 -13.46 11.61 21.96
N GLY A 67 -14.48 10.78 21.77
CA GLY A 67 -14.71 10.06 20.49
C GLY A 67 -14.03 8.70 20.34
N TYR A 68 -13.31 8.20 21.35
CA TYR A 68 -12.54 6.95 21.28
C TYR A 68 -13.04 5.82 22.19
N ASP A 69 -14.18 5.98 22.86
CA ASP A 69 -14.68 5.01 23.86
C ASP A 69 -14.79 3.57 23.36
N ALA A 70 -15.31 3.37 22.15
CA ALA A 70 -15.40 2.03 21.57
C ALA A 70 -14.02 1.36 21.40
N LYS A 71 -13.03 2.15 20.97
CA LYS A 71 -11.65 1.68 20.77
C LYS A 71 -10.98 1.40 22.11
N ILE A 72 -11.14 2.29 23.09
CA ILE A 72 -10.64 2.09 24.46
C ILE A 72 -11.24 0.83 25.08
N ASN A 73 -12.55 0.64 24.98
CA ASN A 73 -13.24 -0.56 25.46
C ASN A 73 -12.71 -1.82 24.79
N ARG A 74 -12.47 -1.80 23.47
CA ARG A 74 -11.88 -2.94 22.76
C ARG A 74 -10.46 -3.25 23.23
N THR A 75 -9.64 -2.23 23.46
CA THR A 75 -8.29 -2.38 24.03
C THR A 75 -8.36 -3.03 25.42
N ILE A 76 -9.28 -2.59 26.29
CA ILE A 76 -9.50 -3.20 27.62
C ILE A 76 -9.89 -4.68 27.48
N GLN A 77 -10.80 -5.00 26.55
CA GLN A 77 -11.23 -6.38 26.31
C GLN A 77 -10.04 -7.28 25.91
N ILE A 78 -9.19 -6.80 25.00
CA ILE A 78 -8.01 -7.56 24.53
C ILE A 78 -7.01 -7.77 25.66
N LEU A 79 -6.64 -6.70 26.38
CA LEU A 79 -5.71 -6.76 27.52
C LEU A 79 -6.21 -7.66 28.66
N SER A 80 -7.52 -7.91 28.73
CA SER A 80 -8.13 -8.76 29.75
C SER A 80 -8.09 -10.25 29.43
N ARG A 81 -7.69 -10.65 28.21
CA ARG A 81 -7.66 -12.06 27.77
C ARG A 81 -6.44 -12.81 28.31
N GLY A 82 -6.54 -14.15 28.35
CA GLY A 82 -5.42 -15.04 28.72
C GLY A 82 -4.44 -15.34 27.57
N GLN A 83 -4.86 -15.18 26.32
CA GLN A 83 -4.06 -15.33 25.09
C GLN A 83 -4.44 -14.21 24.09
N GLN A 84 -3.55 -13.87 23.15
CA GLN A 84 -3.70 -12.73 22.22
C GLN A 84 -4.08 -11.43 22.95
N ASN A 85 -3.40 -11.15 24.05
CA ASN A 85 -3.71 -10.04 24.94
C ASN A 85 -2.88 -8.78 24.68
N ASN A 86 -2.16 -8.72 23.55
CA ASN A 86 -1.33 -7.59 23.17
C ASN A 86 -2.02 -6.79 22.05
N PRO A 87 -2.74 -5.69 22.35
CA PRO A 87 -3.41 -4.90 21.33
C PRO A 87 -2.41 -4.09 20.51
N VAL A 88 -2.62 -4.01 19.20
CA VAL A 88 -1.88 -3.11 18.31
C VAL A 88 -2.86 -2.16 17.64
N LEU A 89 -2.72 -0.87 17.96
CA LEU A 89 -3.49 0.20 17.36
C LEU A 89 -2.96 0.47 15.96
N VAL A 90 -3.83 0.32 14.96
CA VAL A 90 -3.47 0.47 13.56
C VAL A 90 -4.25 1.61 12.94
N GLY A 91 -3.54 2.63 12.47
CA GLY A 91 -4.13 3.78 11.78
C GLY A 91 -3.07 4.73 11.27
N GLU A 92 -3.47 5.60 10.34
CA GLU A 92 -2.58 6.57 9.71
C GLU A 92 -2.42 7.81 10.62
N GLY A 93 -1.49 7.75 11.57
CA GLY A 93 -1.07 8.87 12.42
C GLY A 93 -1.07 8.60 13.92
N GLY A 94 0.05 8.89 14.59
CA GLY A 94 0.26 8.60 16.03
C GLY A 94 -0.64 9.38 17.00
N ALA A 95 -1.28 10.49 16.57
CA ALA A 95 -2.17 11.30 17.40
C ALA A 95 -3.43 10.53 17.83
N ASN A 96 -4.03 9.74 16.92
CA ASN A 96 -5.22 8.94 17.22
C ASN A 96 -4.89 7.79 18.19
N ALA A 97 -3.71 7.19 18.04
CA ALA A 97 -3.24 6.15 18.94
C ALA A 97 -3.00 6.70 20.34
N THR A 98 -2.35 7.87 20.44
CA THR A 98 -2.10 8.56 21.71
C THR A 98 -3.40 8.81 22.48
N ALA A 99 -4.47 9.27 21.81
CA ALA A 99 -5.77 9.48 22.44
C ALA A 99 -6.35 8.20 23.06
N VAL A 100 -6.27 7.06 22.36
CA VAL A 100 -6.75 5.77 22.89
C VAL A 100 -5.91 5.32 24.10
N VAL A 101 -4.60 5.50 24.04
CA VAL A 101 -3.67 5.12 25.12
C VAL A 101 -3.87 5.98 26.36
N GLU A 102 -4.01 7.30 26.20
CA GLU A 102 -4.29 8.20 27.32
C GLU A 102 -5.68 7.94 27.92
N GLY A 103 -6.70 7.66 27.09
CA GLY A 103 -8.03 7.28 27.55
C GLY A 103 -8.03 5.94 28.33
N LEU A 104 -7.22 4.97 27.91
CA LEU A 104 -6.99 3.75 28.67
C LEU A 104 -6.34 4.04 30.03
N ALA A 105 -5.32 4.91 30.09
CA ALA A 105 -4.69 5.30 31.34
C ALA A 105 -5.69 5.95 32.32
N GLN A 106 -6.58 6.80 31.80
CA GLN A 106 -7.65 7.42 32.58
C GLN A 106 -8.62 6.39 33.16
N ARG A 107 -9.05 5.39 32.37
CA ARG A 107 -9.93 4.33 32.85
C ARG A 107 -9.27 3.42 33.89
N ILE A 108 -8.00 3.08 33.70
CA ILE A 108 -7.22 2.34 34.71
C ILE A 108 -7.13 3.14 36.01
N ALA A 109 -6.79 4.44 35.93
CA ALA A 109 -6.67 5.32 37.08
C ALA A 109 -8.01 5.50 37.84
N ALA A 110 -9.13 5.55 37.13
CA ALA A 110 -10.48 5.63 37.69
C ALA A 110 -11.00 4.29 38.24
N GLY A 111 -10.33 3.18 37.95
CA GLY A 111 -10.81 1.83 38.26
C GLY A 111 -11.96 1.34 37.36
N ASP A 112 -12.25 2.04 36.25
CA ASP A 112 -13.22 1.67 35.21
C ASP A 112 -12.63 0.63 34.25
N VAL A 113 -12.13 -0.46 34.82
CA VAL A 113 -11.56 -1.61 34.10
C VAL A 113 -11.87 -2.91 34.88
N PRO A 114 -11.86 -4.07 34.20
CA PRO A 114 -11.97 -5.38 34.84
C PRO A 114 -10.93 -5.60 35.95
N GLU A 115 -11.23 -6.48 36.91
CA GLU A 115 -10.44 -6.65 38.15
C GLU A 115 -8.95 -6.95 37.88
N ASN A 116 -8.66 -7.73 36.85
CA ASN A 116 -7.31 -8.10 36.39
C ASN A 116 -6.51 -6.92 35.76
N LEU A 117 -7.13 -5.76 35.54
CA LEU A 117 -6.49 -4.55 35.05
C LEU A 117 -6.49 -3.40 36.07
N ARG A 118 -7.22 -3.50 37.19
CA ARG A 118 -7.30 -2.42 38.20
C ARG A 118 -5.98 -2.07 38.86
N ARG A 119 -5.06 -3.03 38.91
CA ARG A 119 -3.69 -2.85 39.46
C ARG A 119 -2.65 -2.66 38.36
N ALA A 120 -3.07 -2.64 37.09
CA ALA A 120 -2.15 -2.44 35.99
C ALA A 120 -1.63 -1.00 35.97
N ARG A 121 -0.38 -0.81 35.56
CA ARG A 121 0.19 0.51 35.26
C ARG A 121 0.56 0.58 33.79
N LEU A 122 0.10 1.62 33.12
CA LEU A 122 0.38 1.90 31.71
C LEU A 122 1.54 2.87 31.58
N TYR A 123 2.59 2.42 30.90
CA TYR A 123 3.79 3.17 30.60
C TYR A 123 3.90 3.40 29.10
N SER A 124 4.32 4.60 28.69
CA SER A 124 4.64 4.90 27.30
C SER A 124 6.15 5.02 27.13
N LEU A 125 6.71 4.29 26.17
CA LEU A 125 8.12 4.36 25.82
C LEU A 125 8.44 5.70 25.15
N ASN A 126 9.43 6.42 25.67
CA ASN A 126 9.87 7.67 25.09
C ASN A 126 11.01 7.39 24.10
N LEU A 127 10.64 7.26 22.82
CA LEU A 127 11.60 7.00 21.74
C LEU A 127 12.65 8.10 21.61
N ASP A 128 12.25 9.36 21.74
CA ASP A 128 13.18 10.50 21.66
C ASP A 128 14.25 10.42 22.76
N ALA A 129 13.85 10.08 23.99
CA ALA A 129 14.77 9.93 25.11
C ALA A 129 15.70 8.72 24.94
N LEU A 130 15.18 7.61 24.40
CA LEU A 130 15.99 6.43 24.11
C LEU A 130 17.06 6.73 23.06
N LEU A 131 16.68 7.39 21.96
CA LEU A 131 17.55 7.69 20.82
C LEU A 131 18.52 8.87 21.08
N LYS A 132 18.20 9.75 22.04
CA LYS A 132 19.01 10.93 22.32
C LYS A 132 20.44 10.57 22.73
N GLY A 133 21.40 11.02 21.91
CA GLY A 133 22.83 10.85 22.15
C GLY A 133 23.36 9.42 21.92
N VAL A 134 22.54 8.51 21.41
CA VAL A 134 22.95 7.15 21.04
C VAL A 134 23.83 7.20 19.79
N LYS A 135 24.98 6.54 19.84
CA LYS A 135 25.92 6.48 18.70
C LYS A 135 25.96 5.12 18.02
N THR A 136 25.46 4.08 18.67
CA THR A 136 25.53 2.69 18.20
C THR A 136 24.27 1.92 18.54
N THR A 137 23.91 0.93 17.73
CA THR A 137 22.75 0.04 17.97
C THR A 137 22.86 -0.70 19.31
N SER A 138 24.07 -1.11 19.71
CA SER A 138 24.29 -1.79 21.00
C SER A 138 23.99 -0.90 22.22
N GLU A 139 24.20 0.42 22.11
CA GLU A 139 23.83 1.35 23.18
C GLU A 139 22.31 1.52 23.29
N LEU A 140 21.60 1.51 22.16
CA LEU A 140 20.12 1.49 22.14
C LEU A 140 19.57 0.21 22.77
N GLU A 141 20.14 -0.95 22.41
CA GLU A 141 19.78 -2.26 22.98
C GLU A 141 19.95 -2.29 24.49
N LEU A 142 21.07 -1.78 25.02
CA LEU A 142 21.31 -1.71 26.46
C LEU A 142 20.26 -0.86 27.18
N ARG A 143 19.93 0.33 26.64
CA ARG A 143 18.90 1.21 27.23
C ARG A 143 17.51 0.59 27.17
N LEU A 144 17.16 -0.06 26.06
CA LEU A 144 15.87 -0.73 25.93
C LEU A 144 15.75 -1.92 26.88
N ASN A 145 16.81 -2.73 27.00
CA ASN A 145 16.83 -3.85 27.94
C ASN A 145 16.73 -3.38 29.40
N GLU A 146 17.34 -2.24 29.75
CA GLU A 146 17.19 -1.62 31.07
C GLU A 146 15.71 -1.30 31.34
N VAL A 147 15.02 -0.66 30.39
CA VAL A 147 13.57 -0.38 30.50
C VAL A 147 12.77 -1.67 30.64
N LEU A 148 13.00 -2.67 29.78
CA LEU A 148 12.26 -3.93 29.81
C LEU A 148 12.47 -4.71 31.11
N SER A 149 13.70 -4.72 31.64
CA SER A 149 14.02 -5.39 32.91
C SER A 149 13.28 -4.75 34.09
N GLU A 150 13.15 -3.42 34.10
CA GLU A 150 12.44 -2.71 35.16
C GLU A 150 10.92 -2.93 35.05
N VAL A 151 10.35 -2.91 33.84
CA VAL A 151 8.91 -3.17 33.64
C VAL A 151 8.55 -4.63 33.96
N THR A 152 9.34 -5.60 33.53
CA THR A 152 9.08 -7.03 33.79
C THR A 152 9.24 -7.41 35.27
N SER A 153 10.03 -6.66 36.05
CA SER A 153 10.17 -6.88 37.50
C SER A 153 8.85 -6.73 38.29
N THR A 154 7.83 -6.12 37.69
CA THR A 154 6.51 -5.85 38.30
C THR A 154 5.51 -7.02 38.22
N ARG A 155 5.93 -8.20 37.76
CA ARG A 155 5.13 -9.46 37.71
C ARG A 155 3.77 -9.31 37.00
N GLY A 156 3.75 -8.85 35.74
CA GLY A 156 2.55 -8.86 34.90
C GLY A 156 1.51 -7.76 35.18
N ASN A 157 1.80 -6.83 36.10
CA ASN A 157 0.94 -5.67 36.38
C ASN A 157 1.34 -4.42 35.58
N SER A 158 2.12 -4.56 34.52
CA SER A 158 2.53 -3.43 33.69
C SER A 158 2.15 -3.65 32.24
N ILE A 159 1.67 -2.56 31.62
CA ILE A 159 1.40 -2.47 30.19
C ILE A 159 2.41 -1.48 29.63
N LEU A 160 3.19 -1.90 28.63
CA LEU A 160 4.13 -1.03 27.94
C LEU A 160 3.57 -0.68 26.56
N PHE A 161 3.31 0.60 26.36
CA PHE A 161 2.97 1.20 25.08
C PHE A 161 4.24 1.59 24.32
N VAL A 162 4.32 1.16 23.07
CA VAL A 162 5.42 1.45 22.15
C VAL A 162 4.82 2.02 20.86
N ASP A 163 5.06 3.30 20.63
CA ASP A 163 4.74 3.94 19.34
C ASP A 163 5.71 3.46 18.27
N GLU A 164 5.32 3.56 16.99
CA GLU A 164 6.10 3.05 15.85
C GLU A 164 6.55 1.60 16.07
N PHE A 165 5.62 0.76 16.53
CA PHE A 165 5.90 -0.57 17.10
C PHE A 165 6.67 -1.50 16.15
N HIS A 166 6.46 -1.35 14.84
CA HIS A 166 7.15 -2.10 13.77
C HIS A 166 8.68 -1.86 13.74
N GLN A 167 9.20 -0.82 14.40
CA GLN A 167 10.64 -0.58 14.53
C GLN A 167 11.29 -1.50 15.58
N PHE A 168 10.50 -2.04 16.51
CA PHE A 168 10.97 -2.85 17.65
C PHE A 168 10.56 -4.31 17.55
N VAL A 169 9.58 -4.63 16.71
CA VAL A 169 9.05 -5.99 16.51
C VAL A 169 8.90 -6.26 15.02
N GLY A 170 9.25 -7.47 14.59
CA GLY A 170 9.18 -7.89 13.19
C GLY A 170 10.53 -7.91 12.47
N THR A 171 10.50 -8.10 11.15
CA THR A 171 11.69 -8.31 10.31
C THR A 171 12.60 -7.07 10.17
N ARG A 172 12.11 -5.89 10.58
CA ARG A 172 12.89 -4.63 10.60
C ARG A 172 13.59 -4.35 11.92
N ALA A 173 13.16 -4.97 13.01
CA ALA A 173 13.75 -4.76 14.31
C ALA A 173 15.11 -5.48 14.40
N ALA A 174 16.00 -4.96 15.25
CA ALA A 174 17.18 -5.73 15.63
C ALA A 174 16.72 -7.07 16.20
N GLN A 175 17.26 -8.18 15.69
CA GLN A 175 16.79 -9.53 16.01
C GLN A 175 16.70 -9.76 17.53
N THR A 176 17.72 -9.33 18.28
CA THR A 176 17.78 -9.40 19.75
C THR A 176 16.62 -8.66 20.44
N ILE A 177 16.22 -7.50 19.92
CA ILE A 177 15.14 -6.67 20.49
C ILE A 177 13.78 -7.34 20.23
N SER A 178 13.56 -7.78 18.98
CA SER A 178 12.34 -8.47 18.58
C SER A 178 12.14 -9.76 19.39
N GLU A 179 13.20 -10.55 19.55
CA GLU A 179 13.19 -11.78 20.35
C GLU A 179 12.91 -11.50 21.83
N THR A 180 13.51 -10.44 22.40
CA THR A 180 13.30 -10.07 23.81
C THR A 180 11.86 -9.65 24.08
N LEU A 181 11.29 -8.77 23.25
CA LEU A 181 9.92 -8.28 23.37
C LEU A 181 8.90 -9.41 23.15
N SER A 182 9.08 -10.20 22.09
CA SER A 182 8.20 -11.32 21.77
C SER A 182 8.23 -12.37 22.86
N SER A 183 9.41 -12.69 23.41
CA SER A 183 9.55 -13.64 24.51
C SER A 183 8.90 -13.15 25.80
N ALA A 184 9.01 -11.86 26.13
CA ALA A 184 8.36 -11.27 27.29
C ALA A 184 6.82 -11.28 27.16
N ALA A 185 6.31 -11.01 25.96
CA ALA A 185 4.89 -11.10 25.65
C ALA A 185 4.37 -12.56 25.72
N MET A 186 5.10 -13.52 25.15
CA MET A 186 4.74 -14.95 25.16
C MET A 186 4.65 -15.54 26.58
N ARG A 187 5.56 -15.14 27.47
CA ARG A 187 5.54 -15.61 28.87
C ARG A 187 4.44 -14.94 29.71
N GLY A 188 3.83 -13.86 29.22
CA GLY A 188 2.84 -13.09 29.97
C GLY A 188 3.43 -12.23 31.09
N ASP A 189 4.77 -12.08 31.13
CA ASP A 189 5.47 -11.26 32.12
C ASP A 189 5.20 -9.75 31.89
N LEU A 190 4.89 -9.40 30.64
CA LEU A 190 4.65 -8.05 30.17
C LEU A 190 3.48 -8.04 29.17
N ARG A 191 2.53 -7.12 29.34
CA ARG A 191 1.53 -6.82 28.30
C ARG A 191 2.08 -5.72 27.40
N LEU A 192 2.17 -6.00 26.10
CA LEU A 192 2.61 -5.03 25.11
C LEU A 192 1.40 -4.38 24.43
N MET A 193 1.49 -3.08 24.20
CA MET A 193 0.57 -2.34 23.36
C MET A 193 1.35 -1.58 22.30
N GLY A 194 1.06 -1.85 21.02
CA GLY A 194 1.74 -1.19 19.91
C GLY A 194 0.88 -0.11 19.26
N ALA A 195 1.51 0.85 18.61
CA ALA A 195 0.88 1.66 17.56
C ALA A 195 1.71 1.62 16.27
N THR A 196 1.05 1.52 15.12
CA THR A 196 1.73 1.51 13.82
C THR A 196 0.75 1.85 12.68
N SER A 197 1.27 2.18 11.50
CA SER A 197 0.45 2.32 10.27
C SER A 197 -0.08 0.96 9.79
N SER A 198 -1.11 0.97 8.94
CA SER A 198 -1.69 -0.30 8.45
C SER A 198 -0.72 -1.06 7.57
N GLY A 199 0.01 -0.37 6.69
CA GLY A 199 1.03 -1.00 5.85
C GLY A 199 2.12 -1.65 6.68
N ALA A 200 2.65 -0.95 7.70
CA ALA A 200 3.72 -1.50 8.52
C ALA A 200 3.26 -2.65 9.44
N TYR A 201 2.00 -2.66 9.90
CA TYR A 201 1.46 -3.81 10.60
C TYR A 201 1.41 -5.04 9.69
N ASP A 202 0.86 -4.88 8.49
CA ASP A 202 0.64 -5.99 7.56
C ASP A 202 2.00 -6.54 7.03
N GLU A 203 3.00 -5.67 6.81
CA GLU A 203 4.33 -6.04 6.29
C GLU A 203 5.28 -6.62 7.33
N PHE A 204 5.26 -6.15 8.58
CA PHE A 204 6.29 -6.50 9.59
C PHE A 204 5.78 -7.32 10.76
N ILE A 205 4.46 -7.33 11.02
CA ILE A 205 3.87 -8.00 12.18
C ILE A 205 2.97 -9.15 11.71
N ALA A 206 1.95 -8.88 10.88
CA ALA A 206 1.00 -9.89 10.43
C ALA A 206 1.61 -10.93 9.49
N SER A 207 2.69 -10.57 8.78
CA SER A 207 3.42 -11.50 7.92
C SER A 207 4.18 -12.59 8.69
N ASP A 208 4.44 -12.37 9.99
CA ASP A 208 5.15 -13.31 10.85
C ASP A 208 4.15 -14.09 11.70
N VAL A 209 4.06 -15.39 11.46
CA VAL A 209 3.09 -16.30 12.12
C VAL A 209 3.19 -16.27 13.65
N MET A 210 4.40 -16.11 14.20
CA MET A 210 4.58 -16.05 15.64
C MET A 210 4.07 -14.73 16.20
N LEU A 211 4.38 -13.61 15.55
CA LEU A 211 3.94 -12.30 16.00
C LEU A 211 2.43 -12.12 15.85
N ASP A 212 1.86 -12.56 14.72
CA ASP A 212 0.41 -12.51 14.47
C ASP A 212 -0.36 -13.28 15.56
N SER A 213 0.18 -14.40 16.04
CA SER A 213 -0.42 -15.16 17.15
C SER A 213 -0.40 -14.44 18.52
N LEU A 214 0.43 -13.41 18.69
CA LEU A 214 0.60 -12.68 19.96
C LEU A 214 -0.19 -11.37 20.01
N PHE A 215 -0.44 -10.76 18.85
CA PHE A 215 -0.99 -9.41 18.75
C PHE A 215 -2.39 -9.39 18.16
N GLN A 216 -3.26 -8.51 18.67
CA GLN A 216 -4.59 -8.29 18.11
C GLN A 216 -4.70 -6.88 17.52
N LYS A 217 -4.99 -6.80 16.21
CA LYS A 217 -5.22 -5.54 15.48
C LYS A 217 -6.46 -4.79 16.00
N ILE A 218 -6.33 -3.49 16.22
CA ILE A 218 -7.42 -2.55 16.51
C ILE A 218 -7.32 -1.39 15.53
N ARG A 219 -8.24 -1.30 14.56
CA ARG A 219 -8.25 -0.19 13.59
C ARG A 219 -8.74 1.11 14.25
N LEU A 220 -7.98 2.19 14.05
CA LEU A 220 -8.34 3.54 14.51
C LEU A 220 -9.21 4.27 13.48
N ASP A 221 -8.98 4.00 12.19
CA ASP A 221 -9.68 4.66 11.08
C ASP A 221 -10.98 3.90 10.76
N GLY A 222 -12.13 4.46 11.14
CA GLY A 222 -13.47 3.92 10.85
C GLY A 222 -14.49 4.00 12.01
N ASP A 223 -15.77 4.13 11.67
CA ASP A 223 -16.88 4.11 12.62
C ASP A 223 -17.16 2.69 13.14
N PHE A 224 -17.09 2.52 14.46
CA PHE A 224 -17.35 1.27 15.16
C PHE A 224 -18.86 1.16 15.43
N ASN A 225 -19.62 0.62 14.48
CA ASN A 225 -20.96 0.12 14.75
C ASN A 225 -21.06 -1.38 14.42
N SER A 226 -20.85 -2.17 15.48
CA SER A 226 -21.38 -3.51 15.82
C SER A 226 -21.56 -4.59 14.75
N ALA A 227 -20.68 -5.62 14.78
CA ALA A 227 -21.00 -6.97 15.28
C ALA A 227 -20.08 -8.04 14.63
N GLU A 228 -19.06 -8.42 15.39
CA GLU A 228 -18.35 -9.72 15.44
C GLU A 228 -17.83 -10.40 14.15
N GLU A 229 -16.50 -10.28 13.97
CA GLU A 229 -15.63 -11.43 13.72
C GLU A 229 -15.72 -12.42 14.90
N SER A 230 -16.21 -13.64 14.62
CA SER A 230 -15.61 -14.84 15.18
C SER A 230 -15.89 -16.06 14.29
N ALA A 231 -14.80 -16.78 13.99
CA ALA A 231 -14.73 -18.16 13.53
C ALA A 231 -15.25 -18.51 12.12
N SER A 232 -14.34 -18.49 11.15
CA SER A 232 -13.84 -19.76 10.57
C SER A 232 -12.57 -19.50 9.76
N GLU A 233 -11.42 -19.87 10.34
CA GLU A 233 -10.29 -20.35 9.54
C GLU A 233 -10.65 -21.71 8.91
N GLU A 234 -9.94 -22.00 7.82
CA GLU A 234 -9.96 -23.20 6.98
C GLU A 234 -10.98 -23.25 5.83
N GLY A 235 -10.48 -22.82 4.68
CA GLY A 235 -11.06 -23.13 3.37
C GLY A 235 -10.27 -22.47 2.26
N VAL A 236 -9.17 -23.11 1.83
CA VAL A 236 -8.51 -22.80 0.56
C VAL A 236 -9.54 -22.96 -0.57
N ASN A 237 -10.17 -21.86 -0.97
CA ASN A 237 -10.88 -21.67 -2.24
C ASN A 237 -11.00 -20.16 -2.50
N GLY A 238 -10.20 -19.67 -3.47
CA GLY A 238 -9.95 -18.25 -3.74
C GLY A 238 -11.12 -17.46 -4.34
N ALA A 239 -12.14 -17.18 -3.55
CA ALA A 239 -13.06 -16.07 -3.79
C ALA A 239 -13.20 -15.28 -2.49
N GLU A 240 -12.49 -14.16 -2.37
CA GLU A 240 -12.73 -13.25 -1.26
C GLU A 240 -14.17 -12.73 -1.32
N ASP A 241 -14.89 -12.89 -0.21
CA ASP A 241 -16.26 -12.42 -0.08
C ASP A 241 -16.34 -10.90 -0.16
N PHE A 242 -17.44 -10.41 -0.73
CA PHE A 242 -17.79 -8.99 -0.72
C PHE A 242 -18.01 -8.52 0.72
N VAL A 243 -17.65 -7.27 1.01
CA VAL A 243 -17.73 -6.69 2.36
C VAL A 243 -18.64 -5.47 2.38
N GLY A 244 -19.36 -5.26 3.49
CA GLY A 244 -20.19 -4.08 3.66
C GLY A 244 -21.43 -4.04 2.75
N ASP A 245 -21.82 -2.84 2.33
CA ASP A 245 -22.99 -2.61 1.48
C ASP A 245 -22.76 -3.14 0.06
N LYS A 246 -23.84 -3.60 -0.59
CA LYS A 246 -23.82 -4.06 -1.98
C LYS A 246 -23.82 -2.92 -3.00
N VAL A 247 -24.12 -1.71 -2.58
CA VAL A 247 -24.18 -0.52 -3.43
C VAL A 247 -23.04 0.41 -3.04
N SER A 248 -22.21 0.79 -4.01
CA SER A 248 -21.07 1.68 -3.77
C SER A 248 -21.51 3.07 -3.29
N ALA A 249 -20.64 3.75 -2.53
CA ALA A 249 -20.95 5.04 -1.91
C ALA A 249 -21.26 6.15 -2.93
N ASP A 250 -20.55 6.19 -4.05
CA ASP A 250 -20.79 7.11 -5.16
C ASP A 250 -22.12 6.84 -5.88
N LEU A 251 -22.50 5.57 -6.03
CA LEU A 251 -23.81 5.19 -6.57
C LEU A 251 -24.95 5.59 -5.61
N ARG A 252 -24.77 5.40 -4.30
CA ARG A 252 -25.70 5.88 -3.26
C ARG A 252 -25.90 7.40 -3.35
N GLU A 253 -24.81 8.15 -3.47
CA GLU A 253 -24.85 9.60 -3.62
C GLU A 253 -25.60 10.03 -4.89
N LEU A 254 -25.36 9.35 -6.02
CA LEU A 254 -26.09 9.59 -7.25
C LEU A 254 -27.60 9.31 -7.09
N MET A 255 -27.97 8.23 -6.40
CA MET A 255 -29.38 7.90 -6.14
C MET A 255 -30.10 8.97 -5.30
N GLN A 256 -29.38 9.60 -4.37
CA GLN A 256 -29.93 10.66 -3.51
C GLN A 256 -30.00 12.03 -4.21
N SER A 257 -29.02 12.33 -5.05
CA SER A 257 -28.91 13.61 -5.76
C SER A 257 -29.64 13.65 -7.11
N ALA A 258 -30.04 12.49 -7.64
CA ALA A 258 -30.76 12.41 -8.90
C ALA A 258 -32.08 13.19 -8.86
N GLY A 259 -32.17 14.25 -9.68
CA GLY A 259 -33.37 15.09 -9.78
C GLY A 259 -34.60 14.38 -10.36
N SER A 260 -34.46 13.14 -10.83
CA SER A 260 -35.56 12.29 -11.29
C SER A 260 -35.28 10.82 -11.00
N LYS A 261 -36.31 10.10 -10.56
CA LYS A 261 -36.27 8.63 -10.37
C LYS A 261 -36.06 7.85 -11.69
N GLU A 262 -36.29 8.50 -12.82
CA GLU A 262 -36.06 7.94 -14.16
C GLU A 262 -34.64 8.23 -14.69
N ALA A 263 -33.81 8.99 -13.96
CA ALA A 263 -32.43 9.21 -14.34
C ALA A 263 -31.71 7.87 -14.49
N ARG A 264 -31.02 7.67 -15.62
CA ARG A 264 -30.31 6.43 -15.93
C ARG A 264 -28.83 6.57 -15.66
N ALA A 265 -28.23 5.52 -15.10
CA ALA A 265 -26.80 5.44 -14.82
C ALA A 265 -26.20 4.18 -15.45
N ARG A 266 -24.92 4.28 -15.84
CA ARG A 266 -24.10 3.12 -16.20
C ARG A 266 -23.51 2.51 -14.93
N ILE A 267 -23.73 1.23 -14.75
CA ILE A 267 -23.44 0.49 -13.53
C ILE A 267 -22.71 -0.80 -13.89
N ILE A 268 -21.72 -1.13 -13.07
CA ILE A 268 -21.04 -2.42 -13.06
C ILE A 268 -21.73 -3.30 -12.02
N LEU A 269 -22.36 -4.38 -12.48
CA LEU A 269 -23.04 -5.36 -11.64
C LEU A 269 -22.20 -6.64 -11.56
N GLN A 270 -21.72 -6.96 -10.37
CA GLN A 270 -20.98 -8.19 -10.07
C GLN A 270 -21.90 -9.31 -9.62
N THR A 271 -21.66 -10.52 -10.12
CA THR A 271 -22.45 -11.73 -9.87
C THR A 271 -21.62 -13.00 -10.04
N ASP A 272 -22.04 -14.09 -9.40
CA ASP A 272 -21.40 -15.41 -9.57
C ASP A 272 -21.70 -16.00 -10.95
N ASP A 273 -22.87 -15.69 -11.53
CA ASP A 273 -23.30 -16.20 -12.83
C ASP A 273 -23.99 -15.12 -13.66
N THR A 274 -23.27 -14.62 -14.66
CA THR A 274 -23.77 -13.61 -15.61
C THR A 274 -24.97 -14.09 -16.42
N ASN A 275 -25.27 -15.39 -16.51
CA ASN A 275 -26.43 -15.94 -17.23
C ASN A 275 -27.56 -16.36 -16.31
N ASN A 276 -27.47 -16.11 -15.00
CA ASN A 276 -28.46 -16.57 -14.05
C ASN A 276 -29.89 -16.15 -14.49
N PRO A 277 -30.82 -17.11 -14.69
CA PRO A 277 -32.14 -16.81 -15.26
C PRO A 277 -32.99 -15.86 -14.40
N GLU A 278 -32.89 -15.98 -13.07
CA GLU A 278 -33.63 -15.14 -12.12
C GLU A 278 -33.14 -13.69 -12.20
N LEU A 279 -31.82 -13.49 -12.14
CA LEU A 279 -31.20 -12.18 -12.28
C LEU A 279 -31.53 -11.57 -13.66
N ARG A 280 -31.37 -12.33 -14.75
CA ARG A 280 -31.69 -11.86 -16.11
C ARG A 280 -33.15 -11.46 -16.27
N LYS A 281 -34.08 -12.19 -15.65
CA LYS A 281 -35.50 -11.84 -15.63
C LYS A 281 -35.73 -10.55 -14.86
N LEU A 282 -35.15 -10.41 -13.66
CA LEU A 282 -35.26 -9.21 -12.82
C LEU A 282 -34.75 -7.96 -13.56
N LEU A 283 -33.59 -8.05 -14.20
CA LEU A 283 -33.02 -6.96 -14.99
C LEU A 283 -33.95 -6.56 -16.15
N ARG A 284 -34.49 -7.53 -16.89
CA ARG A 284 -35.41 -7.24 -18.01
C ARG A 284 -36.72 -6.61 -17.54
N SER A 285 -37.32 -7.13 -16.47
CA SER A 285 -38.59 -6.64 -15.94
C SER A 285 -38.50 -5.18 -15.48
N ASN A 286 -37.32 -4.75 -15.02
CA ASN A 286 -37.08 -3.39 -14.54
C ASN A 286 -36.44 -2.46 -15.59
N GLY A 287 -36.52 -2.78 -16.88
CA GLY A 287 -36.04 -1.89 -17.95
C GLY A 287 -34.52 -1.66 -17.94
N VAL A 288 -33.75 -2.60 -17.38
CA VAL A 288 -32.28 -2.58 -17.42
C VAL A 288 -31.81 -3.02 -18.80
N LYS A 289 -30.93 -2.23 -19.41
CA LYS A 289 -30.23 -2.60 -20.64
C LYS A 289 -28.88 -3.18 -20.29
N ILE A 290 -28.52 -4.30 -20.92
CA ILE A 290 -27.21 -4.92 -20.72
C ILE A 290 -26.33 -4.52 -21.88
N MET A 291 -25.30 -3.73 -21.58
CA MET A 291 -24.38 -3.13 -22.54
C MET A 291 -23.16 -4.04 -22.80
N GLY A 292 -22.78 -4.85 -21.81
CA GLY A 292 -21.68 -5.80 -21.93
C GLY A 292 -21.76 -6.95 -20.93
N VAL A 293 -21.12 -8.07 -21.27
CA VAL A 293 -21.05 -9.26 -20.41
C VAL A 293 -19.61 -9.76 -20.37
N MET A 294 -19.01 -9.76 -19.19
CA MET A 294 -17.63 -10.19 -18.93
C MET A 294 -17.69 -11.47 -18.11
N ARG A 295 -17.67 -12.61 -18.81
CA ARG A 295 -18.07 -13.91 -18.25
C ARG A 295 -17.03 -14.48 -17.30
N GLN A 296 -15.75 -14.29 -17.59
CA GLN A 296 -14.67 -14.77 -16.73
C GLN A 296 -14.61 -13.96 -15.43
N LEU A 297 -15.00 -12.69 -15.52
CA LEU A 297 -15.04 -11.80 -14.37
C LEU A 297 -16.31 -11.97 -13.53
N GLY A 298 -17.43 -12.44 -14.09
CA GLY A 298 -18.71 -12.46 -13.38
C GLY A 298 -19.35 -11.08 -13.36
N VAL A 299 -19.19 -10.29 -14.44
CA VAL A 299 -19.58 -8.87 -14.46
C VAL A 299 -20.54 -8.59 -15.61
N LEU A 300 -21.56 -7.79 -15.32
CA LEU A 300 -22.48 -7.20 -16.28
C LEU A 300 -22.27 -5.68 -16.30
N ASP A 301 -21.97 -5.12 -17.47
CA ASP A 301 -22.02 -3.68 -17.74
C ASP A 301 -23.45 -3.36 -18.15
N VAL A 302 -24.15 -2.57 -17.35
CA VAL A 302 -25.59 -2.32 -17.49
C VAL A 302 -25.92 -0.83 -17.42
N GLU A 303 -27.01 -0.46 -18.09
CA GLU A 303 -27.63 0.86 -17.97
C GLU A 303 -29.03 0.68 -17.38
N MET A 304 -29.31 1.32 -16.24
CA MET A 304 -30.60 1.21 -15.55
C MET A 304 -31.06 2.54 -14.93
N PRO A 305 -32.37 2.71 -14.66
CA PRO A 305 -32.85 3.80 -13.82
C PRO A 305 -32.28 3.68 -12.40
N VAL A 306 -31.87 4.80 -11.79
CA VAL A 306 -31.33 4.82 -10.42
C VAL A 306 -32.33 4.33 -9.37
N SER A 307 -33.64 4.46 -9.65
CA SER A 307 -34.72 3.98 -8.77
C SER A 307 -34.80 2.46 -8.62
N VAL A 308 -34.21 1.72 -9.55
CA VAL A 308 -34.26 0.25 -9.59
C VAL A 308 -33.08 -0.39 -8.82
N VAL A 309 -32.03 0.38 -8.52
CA VAL A 309 -30.77 -0.12 -7.94
C VAL A 309 -31.00 -0.92 -6.66
N GLU A 310 -31.85 -0.44 -5.74
CA GLU A 310 -32.17 -1.15 -4.50
C GLU A 310 -32.85 -2.51 -4.75
N GLU A 311 -33.82 -2.54 -5.66
CA GLU A 311 -34.54 -3.76 -5.98
C GLU A 311 -33.59 -4.84 -6.52
N ILE A 312 -32.60 -4.43 -7.31
CA ILE A 312 -31.57 -5.34 -7.81
C ILE A 312 -30.61 -5.74 -6.69
N ALA A 313 -30.19 -4.81 -5.82
CA ALA A 313 -29.26 -5.10 -4.72
C ALA A 313 -29.82 -6.11 -3.72
N VAL A 314 -31.13 -6.10 -3.47
CA VAL A 314 -31.82 -7.09 -2.61
C VAL A 314 -31.72 -8.51 -3.17
N ASN A 315 -31.58 -8.68 -4.49
CA ASN A 315 -31.42 -10.00 -5.09
C ASN A 315 -30.10 -10.65 -4.65
N THR A 316 -30.16 -11.91 -4.20
CA THR A 316 -28.97 -12.64 -3.69
C THR A 316 -27.94 -12.97 -4.77
N LYS A 317 -28.33 -12.93 -6.05
CA LYS A 317 -27.44 -13.14 -7.20
C LYS A 317 -26.72 -11.85 -7.62
N ALA A 318 -27.22 -10.68 -7.24
CA ALA A 318 -26.48 -9.43 -7.34
C ALA A 318 -25.55 -9.32 -6.12
N LYS A 319 -24.24 -9.31 -6.36
CA LYS A 319 -23.24 -9.28 -5.30
C LYS A 319 -22.80 -7.89 -4.94
N HIS A 320 -22.54 -7.07 -5.96
CA HIS A 320 -22.16 -5.68 -5.78
C HIS A 320 -22.51 -4.86 -7.02
N LEU A 321 -22.87 -3.60 -6.80
CA LEU A 321 -23.24 -2.61 -7.80
C LEU A 321 -22.39 -1.36 -7.57
N SER A 322 -21.61 -1.00 -8.59
CA SER A 322 -20.83 0.25 -8.59
C SER A 322 -21.11 1.06 -9.84
N LEU A 323 -20.80 2.36 -9.82
CA LEU A 323 -20.82 3.15 -11.05
C LEU A 323 -19.79 2.63 -12.06
N ASP A 324 -20.09 2.81 -13.35
CA ASP A 324 -19.06 2.75 -14.40
C ASP A 324 -18.24 4.04 -14.33
N ARG A 325 -17.06 3.97 -13.69
CA ARG A 325 -16.25 5.14 -13.38
C ARG A 325 -15.40 5.55 -14.57
N ASP A 326 -15.17 6.86 -14.69
CA ASP A 326 -14.20 7.39 -15.64
C ASP A 326 -12.78 6.98 -15.24
N MET A 327 -11.98 6.65 -16.24
CA MET A 327 -10.56 6.38 -16.11
C MET A 327 -9.76 7.45 -16.84
N ALA A 328 -8.62 7.80 -16.27
CA ALA A 328 -7.65 8.69 -16.92
C ALA A 328 -6.27 8.02 -16.93
N PHE A 329 -5.46 8.39 -17.93
CA PHE A 329 -4.05 8.05 -17.97
C PHE A 329 -3.31 8.67 -16.77
N LEU A 330 -2.21 8.04 -16.37
CA LEU A 330 -1.35 8.49 -15.28
C LEU A 330 0.06 8.67 -15.83
N GLY A 331 0.41 9.89 -16.22
CA GLY A 331 1.75 10.17 -16.72
C GLY A 331 2.03 11.65 -16.94
N HIS A 332 3.32 11.99 -16.85
CA HIS A 332 3.92 13.20 -17.39
C HIS A 332 5.23 12.82 -18.08
N ILE A 333 5.69 13.62 -19.04
CA ILE A 333 6.99 13.39 -19.70
C ILE A 333 8.06 14.09 -18.87
N ASP A 334 9.07 13.35 -18.44
CA ASP A 334 10.28 13.91 -17.83
C ASP A 334 11.51 13.08 -18.25
N THR A 335 12.69 13.71 -18.27
CA THR A 335 13.95 13.04 -18.62
C THR A 335 14.52 12.37 -17.38
N THR A 336 14.56 11.05 -17.37
CA THR A 336 15.15 10.27 -16.26
C THR A 336 16.46 9.61 -16.68
N THR A 337 17.34 9.45 -15.72
CA THR A 337 18.61 8.71 -15.80
C THR A 337 18.46 7.45 -14.93
N GLY A 338 18.96 6.29 -15.39
CA GLY A 338 18.97 5.06 -14.58
C GLY A 338 18.35 3.78 -15.19
N ALA A 339 17.54 3.86 -16.25
CA ALA A 339 16.95 2.65 -16.87
C ALA A 339 18.01 1.71 -17.48
N LEU A 340 19.12 2.26 -17.98
CA LEU A 340 20.25 1.49 -18.53
C LEU A 340 20.94 0.61 -17.48
N ALA A 341 20.96 1.00 -16.21
CA ALA A 341 21.59 0.23 -15.13
C ALA A 341 20.80 -1.06 -14.80
N ALA A 342 19.48 -1.06 -14.96
CA ALA A 342 18.65 -2.25 -14.76
C ALA A 342 18.86 -3.32 -15.86
N SER A 343 19.18 -2.89 -17.08
CA SER A 343 19.40 -3.81 -18.22
C SER A 343 20.74 -4.56 -18.19
N ASP A 344 21.70 -4.13 -17.37
CA ASP A 344 23.09 -4.64 -17.35
C ASP A 344 23.40 -5.56 -16.14
N THR A 345 22.38 -5.97 -15.37
CA THR A 345 22.56 -6.72 -14.11
C THR A 345 22.02 -8.14 -14.21
N GLY A 346 22.70 -8.98 -14.99
CA GLY A 346 22.37 -10.41 -15.17
C GLY A 346 23.55 -11.34 -14.87
N LEU A 347 24.16 -11.25 -13.69
CA LEU A 347 25.19 -12.20 -13.25
C LEU A 347 24.52 -13.51 -12.79
N VAL A 348 24.58 -14.55 -13.61
CA VAL A 348 24.14 -15.91 -13.23
C VAL A 348 25.37 -16.74 -12.87
N SER A 349 25.47 -17.16 -11.62
CA SER A 349 26.50 -18.08 -11.12
C SER A 349 26.00 -19.52 -11.23
N ASN A 350 26.67 -20.36 -12.02
CA ASN A 350 26.37 -21.79 -12.01
C ASN A 350 27.00 -22.48 -10.78
N SER A 351 26.57 -23.72 -10.48
CA SER A 351 27.09 -24.54 -9.36
C SER A 351 28.60 -24.86 -9.42
N LEU A 352 29.28 -24.46 -10.49
CA LEU A 352 30.73 -24.59 -10.71
C LEU A 352 31.46 -23.24 -10.58
N GLY A 353 30.79 -22.18 -10.13
CA GLY A 353 31.38 -20.85 -9.90
C GLY A 353 31.69 -20.07 -11.19
N THR A 354 31.19 -20.50 -12.35
CA THR A 354 31.32 -19.71 -13.58
C THR A 354 30.20 -18.69 -13.63
N VAL A 355 30.58 -17.41 -13.67
CA VAL A 355 29.66 -16.28 -13.81
C VAL A 355 29.46 -16.01 -15.30
N THR A 356 28.28 -16.32 -15.82
CA THR A 356 27.89 -15.94 -17.19
C THR A 356 26.99 -14.71 -17.13
N ASN A 357 27.34 -13.69 -17.91
CA ASN A 357 26.52 -12.50 -18.07
C ASN A 357 25.42 -12.84 -19.09
N THR A 358 24.25 -13.27 -18.61
CA THR A 358 23.08 -13.47 -19.47
C THR A 358 22.16 -12.28 -19.28
N ALA A 359 22.27 -11.30 -20.18
CA ALA A 359 21.32 -10.21 -20.25
C ALA A 359 19.92 -10.78 -20.56
N LEU A 360 18.98 -10.63 -19.63
CA LEU A 360 17.58 -11.00 -19.82
C LEU A 360 16.88 -9.86 -20.56
N ASP A 361 16.35 -10.11 -21.76
CA ASP A 361 15.74 -9.10 -22.63
C ASP A 361 14.23 -9.28 -22.83
N GLY A 362 13.61 -10.24 -22.11
CA GLY A 362 12.19 -10.57 -22.24
C GLY A 362 11.85 -11.53 -23.38
N THR A 363 12.84 -12.11 -24.06
CA THR A 363 12.59 -13.11 -25.12
C THR A 363 11.64 -14.21 -24.65
N GLY A 364 10.61 -14.48 -25.45
CA GLY A 364 9.62 -15.52 -25.18
C GLY A 364 8.50 -15.10 -24.23
N VAL A 365 8.56 -13.90 -23.65
CA VAL A 365 7.51 -13.34 -22.80
C VAL A 365 6.67 -12.34 -23.60
N THR A 366 5.38 -12.26 -23.29
CA THR A 366 4.47 -11.25 -23.85
C THR A 366 3.96 -10.32 -22.76
N ILE A 367 4.01 -9.01 -23.03
CA ILE A 367 3.50 -7.94 -22.17
C ILE A 367 2.23 -7.36 -22.81
N ALA A 368 1.13 -7.35 -22.07
CA ALA A 368 -0.10 -6.66 -22.47
C ALA A 368 -0.09 -5.22 -21.94
N ILE A 369 -0.28 -4.27 -22.84
CA ILE A 369 -0.34 -2.84 -22.55
C ILE A 369 -1.80 -2.41 -22.70
N LEU A 370 -2.41 -1.97 -21.60
CA LEU A 370 -3.79 -1.47 -21.58
C LEU A 370 -3.72 0.05 -21.47
N ASP A 371 -3.96 0.74 -22.58
CA ASP A 371 -3.68 2.18 -22.68
C ASP A 371 -4.45 2.85 -23.84
N SER A 372 -3.96 3.99 -24.36
CA SER A 372 -4.50 4.74 -25.48
C SER A 372 -4.25 4.13 -26.87
N SER A 373 -3.75 2.90 -26.94
CA SER A 373 -3.21 2.20 -28.13
C SER A 373 -1.70 2.35 -28.30
N ILE A 374 -1.13 1.77 -29.37
CA ILE A 374 0.29 1.84 -29.73
C ILE A 374 0.42 2.15 -31.22
N TYR A 375 1.29 3.11 -31.58
CA TYR A 375 1.66 3.35 -32.98
C TYR A 375 2.43 2.15 -33.54
N THR A 376 1.71 1.27 -34.23
CA THR A 376 2.27 -0.01 -34.70
C THR A 376 3.28 0.12 -35.85
N GLY A 377 3.44 1.32 -36.42
CA GLY A 377 4.46 1.62 -37.43
C GLY A 377 5.82 1.98 -36.83
N HIS A 378 5.92 2.15 -35.51
CA HIS A 378 7.16 2.58 -34.87
C HIS A 378 8.25 1.50 -34.90
N HIS A 379 9.47 1.87 -35.31
CA HIS A 379 10.58 0.93 -35.51
C HIS A 379 11.05 0.25 -34.21
N SER A 380 10.90 0.91 -33.05
CA SER A 380 11.19 0.31 -31.74
C SER A 380 10.30 -0.89 -31.39
N PHE A 381 9.26 -1.19 -32.16
CA PHE A 381 8.43 -2.39 -31.95
C PHE A 381 8.70 -3.48 -33.00
N LEU A 382 9.79 -3.37 -33.75
CA LEU A 382 10.27 -4.43 -34.63
C LEU A 382 11.16 -5.42 -33.85
N GLY A 383 11.16 -6.66 -34.28
CA GLY A 383 12.07 -7.70 -33.82
C GLY A 383 13.43 -7.61 -34.52
N LYS A 384 14.37 -8.44 -34.06
CA LYS A 384 15.70 -8.57 -34.70
C LYS A 384 15.59 -8.96 -36.17
N ASP A 385 14.60 -9.79 -36.49
CA ASP A 385 14.22 -10.22 -37.85
C ASP A 385 13.50 -9.14 -38.69
N GLY A 386 13.12 -8.01 -38.10
CA GLY A 386 12.40 -6.92 -38.76
C GLY A 386 10.87 -7.08 -38.77
N ASN A 387 10.33 -8.14 -38.18
CA ASN A 387 8.89 -8.33 -38.05
C ASN A 387 8.33 -7.53 -36.86
N LYS A 388 7.04 -7.16 -36.90
CA LYS A 388 6.40 -6.48 -35.77
C LYS A 388 6.30 -7.43 -34.57
N ARG A 389 6.66 -6.93 -33.37
CA ARG A 389 6.47 -7.60 -32.08
C ARG A 389 5.12 -7.29 -31.43
N ILE A 390 4.27 -6.50 -32.07
CA ILE A 390 2.90 -6.26 -31.62
C ILE A 390 2.02 -7.35 -32.25
N ASN A 391 1.66 -8.35 -31.45
CA ASN A 391 1.00 -9.56 -31.91
C ASN A 391 -0.50 -9.36 -32.16
N VAL A 392 -1.14 -8.52 -31.34
CA VAL A 392 -2.59 -8.31 -31.36
C VAL A 392 -2.88 -6.86 -31.02
N ASN A 393 -3.88 -6.30 -31.70
CA ASN A 393 -4.47 -5.00 -31.36
C ASN A 393 -5.98 -5.18 -31.16
N VAL A 394 -6.51 -4.73 -30.03
CA VAL A 394 -7.95 -4.79 -29.73
C VAL A 394 -8.41 -3.45 -29.15
N ASP A 395 -9.56 -2.95 -29.59
CA ASP A 395 -10.19 -1.74 -29.07
C ASP A 395 -11.38 -2.08 -28.16
N PHE A 396 -11.35 -1.55 -26.93
CA PHE A 396 -12.42 -1.66 -25.93
C PHE A 396 -13.07 -0.32 -25.60
N THR A 397 -12.68 0.78 -26.27
CA THR A 397 -13.28 2.11 -26.07
C THR A 397 -14.68 2.24 -26.68
N GLY A 398 -15.02 1.35 -27.62
CA GLY A 398 -16.27 1.42 -28.37
C GLY A 398 -16.29 2.51 -29.45
N THR A 399 -15.15 3.16 -29.71
CA THR A 399 -15.04 4.23 -30.73
C THR A 399 -14.89 3.68 -32.15
N GLY A 400 -14.50 2.41 -32.31
CA GLY A 400 -14.41 1.76 -33.62
C GLY A 400 -13.29 2.34 -34.51
N MET A 401 -12.32 3.03 -33.91
CA MET A 401 -11.18 3.59 -34.63
C MET A 401 -10.10 2.53 -34.90
N ASN A 402 -9.29 2.76 -35.94
CA ASN A 402 -8.08 1.99 -36.17
C ASN A 402 -7.15 2.05 -34.96
N THR A 403 -6.37 1.00 -34.75
CA THR A 403 -5.50 0.80 -33.58
C THR A 403 -4.22 1.64 -33.64
N ASP A 404 -4.26 2.78 -34.31
CA ASP A 404 -3.21 3.79 -34.18
C ASP A 404 -3.33 4.47 -32.82
N ASP A 405 -2.28 5.14 -32.36
CA ASP A 405 -2.25 5.83 -31.06
C ASP A 405 -2.37 7.36 -31.24
N PRO A 406 -3.59 7.91 -31.37
CA PRO A 406 -3.81 9.34 -31.55
C PRO A 406 -3.45 10.18 -30.31
N TYR A 407 -3.28 9.55 -29.16
CA TYR A 407 -2.98 10.24 -27.90
C TYR A 407 -1.48 10.21 -27.58
N GLY A 408 -0.81 9.09 -27.85
CA GLY A 408 0.64 8.91 -27.75
C GLY A 408 1.14 8.30 -26.44
N HIS A 409 0.30 8.26 -25.39
CA HIS A 409 0.68 7.74 -24.08
C HIS A 409 0.98 6.24 -24.12
N GLY A 410 0.11 5.43 -24.73
CA GLY A 410 0.34 4.00 -24.82
C GLY A 410 1.56 3.62 -25.65
N THR A 411 1.89 4.39 -26.70
CA THR A 411 3.15 4.25 -27.45
C THR A 411 4.36 4.51 -26.57
N HIS A 412 4.31 5.57 -25.76
CA HIS A 412 5.39 5.90 -24.82
C HIS A 412 5.56 4.80 -23.76
N VAL A 413 4.48 4.36 -23.13
CA VAL A 413 4.46 3.29 -22.13
C VAL A 413 4.99 1.97 -22.70
N ALA A 414 4.54 1.59 -23.90
CA ALA A 414 5.04 0.39 -24.58
C ALA A 414 6.53 0.49 -24.92
N GLY A 415 7.01 1.69 -25.27
CA GLY A 415 8.43 1.97 -25.51
C GLY A 415 9.28 1.72 -24.27
N LEU A 416 8.84 2.21 -23.11
CA LEU A 416 9.52 1.98 -21.83
C LEU A 416 9.56 0.49 -21.44
N ALA A 417 8.45 -0.21 -21.64
CA ALA A 417 8.36 -1.63 -21.29
C ALA A 417 9.19 -2.52 -22.22
N ALA A 418 9.02 -2.36 -23.55
CA ALA A 418 9.48 -3.32 -24.53
C ALA A 418 10.01 -2.70 -25.83
N GLY A 419 10.34 -1.42 -25.87
CA GLY A 419 10.99 -0.81 -27.04
C GLY A 419 12.37 -1.43 -27.32
N SER A 420 12.62 -1.82 -28.56
CA SER A 420 13.95 -2.24 -29.01
C SER A 420 14.81 -1.02 -29.34
N LYS A 421 16.13 -1.17 -29.18
CA LYS A 421 17.09 -0.24 -29.80
C LYS A 421 16.86 -0.23 -31.32
N GLY A 422 16.76 0.95 -31.92
CA GLY A 422 16.62 1.12 -33.36
C GLY A 422 17.78 0.48 -34.14
N LYS A 423 17.58 0.22 -35.44
CA LYS A 423 18.62 -0.40 -36.28
C LYS A 423 19.53 0.68 -36.90
N PRO A 424 20.86 0.45 -36.97
CA PRO A 424 21.74 1.32 -37.74
C PRO A 424 21.29 1.37 -39.22
N GLY A 425 20.89 2.55 -39.70
CA GLY A 425 20.39 2.74 -41.08
C GLY A 425 18.96 3.25 -41.20
N ASP A 426 18.21 3.36 -40.10
CA ASP A 426 16.90 4.02 -40.09
C ASP A 426 17.08 5.52 -40.40
N SER A 427 16.59 5.96 -41.57
CA SER A 427 17.10 7.14 -42.27
C SER A 427 16.76 8.51 -41.68
N GLU A 428 15.97 8.60 -40.61
CA GLU A 428 15.57 9.90 -40.04
C GLU A 428 15.87 10.11 -38.55
N ASP A 429 16.29 9.08 -37.79
CA ASP A 429 16.33 9.22 -36.31
C ASP A 429 17.42 8.40 -35.58
N ILE A 430 18.58 8.22 -36.24
CA ILE A 430 19.75 7.47 -35.71
C ILE A 430 20.21 7.99 -34.33
N LYS A 431 20.03 9.29 -34.03
CA LYS A 431 20.52 9.89 -32.79
C LYS A 431 19.66 9.55 -31.55
N TYR A 432 18.41 9.15 -31.73
CA TYR A 432 17.49 8.92 -30.61
C TYR A 432 17.09 7.45 -30.49
N LEU A 433 16.80 6.77 -31.61
CA LEU A 433 16.36 5.36 -31.58
C LEU A 433 17.44 4.39 -31.08
N THR A 434 18.73 4.68 -31.26
CA THR A 434 19.80 3.81 -30.73
C THR A 434 20.11 4.05 -29.25
N ASN A 435 19.65 5.17 -28.69
CA ASN A 435 19.97 5.60 -27.33
C ASN A 435 18.92 5.20 -26.29
N TYR A 436 17.70 4.89 -26.73
CA TYR A 436 16.62 4.46 -25.85
C TYR A 436 16.24 3.01 -26.12
N SER A 437 16.11 2.24 -25.05
CA SER A 437 15.67 0.85 -25.06
C SER A 437 14.71 0.66 -23.89
N GLY A 438 13.62 -0.05 -24.13
CA GLY A 438 12.78 -0.55 -23.07
C GLY A 438 13.49 -1.62 -22.25
N VAL A 439 12.94 -1.88 -21.06
CA VAL A 439 13.50 -2.83 -20.08
C VAL A 439 13.53 -4.25 -20.65
N ALA A 440 12.41 -4.71 -21.21
CA ALA A 440 12.26 -6.02 -21.84
C ALA A 440 12.25 -5.87 -23.38
N SER A 441 13.37 -5.37 -23.92
CA SER A 441 13.50 -4.93 -25.31
C SER A 441 13.17 -5.96 -26.41
N ASN A 442 13.09 -7.25 -26.08
CA ASN A 442 12.75 -8.33 -27.00
C ASN A 442 11.46 -9.10 -26.62
N ALA A 443 10.68 -8.59 -25.66
CA ALA A 443 9.36 -9.14 -25.35
C ALA A 443 8.36 -8.89 -26.48
N ASN A 444 7.38 -9.78 -26.63
CA ASN A 444 6.21 -9.53 -27.49
C ASN A 444 5.24 -8.58 -26.80
N ILE A 445 4.40 -7.90 -27.58
CA ILE A 445 3.49 -6.86 -27.11
C ILE A 445 2.06 -7.20 -27.55
N ILE A 446 1.12 -7.04 -26.62
CA ILE A 446 -0.32 -7.07 -26.90
C ILE A 446 -0.84 -5.66 -26.63
N ASN A 447 -1.44 -5.06 -27.65
CA ASN A 447 -1.99 -3.72 -27.59
C ASN A 447 -3.50 -3.79 -27.30
N LEU A 448 -3.92 -3.38 -26.11
CA LEU A 448 -5.32 -3.31 -25.73
C LEU A 448 -5.70 -1.84 -25.48
N ARG A 449 -6.42 -1.24 -26.42
CA ARG A 449 -6.86 0.14 -26.30
C ARG A 449 -8.07 0.21 -25.37
N VAL A 450 -7.91 0.90 -24.24
CA VAL A 450 -8.97 1.15 -23.24
C VAL A 450 -9.17 2.64 -22.95
N LEU A 451 -8.28 3.50 -23.47
CA LEU A 451 -8.42 4.96 -23.44
C LEU A 451 -8.64 5.49 -24.87
N ASP A 452 -9.50 6.49 -24.99
CA ASP A 452 -9.85 7.14 -26.24
C ASP A 452 -8.77 8.15 -26.71
N SER A 453 -9.07 8.93 -27.76
CA SER A 453 -8.14 9.92 -28.31
C SER A 453 -7.87 11.11 -27.38
N LYS A 454 -8.59 11.24 -26.26
CA LYS A 454 -8.40 12.25 -25.23
C LYS A 454 -7.74 11.67 -23.97
N GLY A 455 -7.36 10.39 -24.00
CA GLY A 455 -6.80 9.70 -22.83
C GLY A 455 -7.85 9.34 -21.78
N MET A 456 -9.13 9.33 -22.14
CA MET A 456 -10.25 9.01 -21.25
C MET A 456 -10.78 7.61 -21.54
N GLY A 457 -11.17 6.87 -20.50
CA GLY A 457 -11.80 5.56 -20.62
C GLY A 457 -12.86 5.35 -19.56
N SER A 458 -13.42 4.14 -19.51
CA SER A 458 -14.36 3.72 -18.47
C SER A 458 -13.92 2.41 -17.81
N SER A 459 -14.32 2.20 -16.56
CA SER A 459 -14.12 0.93 -15.85
C SER A 459 -14.65 -0.25 -16.67
N SER A 460 -15.81 -0.11 -17.32
CA SER A 460 -16.37 -1.14 -18.21
C SER A 460 -15.47 -1.47 -19.40
N GLY A 461 -14.79 -0.48 -19.98
CA GLY A 461 -13.81 -0.67 -21.05
C GLY A 461 -12.60 -1.48 -20.58
N LEU A 462 -12.04 -1.11 -19.42
CA LEU A 462 -10.92 -1.85 -18.81
C LEU A 462 -11.33 -3.27 -18.42
N LEU A 463 -12.48 -3.46 -17.78
CA LEU A 463 -12.97 -4.79 -17.39
C LEU A 463 -13.15 -5.71 -18.62
N LYS A 464 -13.62 -5.19 -19.75
CA LYS A 464 -13.71 -5.96 -21.01
C LYS A 464 -12.33 -6.40 -21.50
N ALA A 465 -11.32 -5.54 -21.38
CA ALA A 465 -9.94 -5.90 -21.71
C ALA A 465 -9.36 -6.96 -20.77
N LEU A 466 -9.59 -6.85 -19.45
CA LEU A 466 -9.15 -7.83 -18.46
C LEU A 466 -9.86 -9.19 -18.63
N ASP A 467 -11.15 -9.20 -18.95
CA ASP A 467 -11.91 -10.42 -19.29
C ASP A 467 -11.33 -11.09 -20.56
N TRP A 468 -11.00 -10.29 -21.58
CA TRP A 468 -10.35 -10.79 -22.79
C TRP A 468 -8.98 -11.40 -22.50
N LEU A 469 -8.20 -10.79 -21.60
CA LEU A 469 -6.89 -11.31 -21.19
C LEU A 469 -7.01 -12.66 -20.47
N LEU A 470 -7.99 -12.83 -19.59
CA LEU A 470 -8.22 -14.12 -18.92
C LEU A 470 -8.44 -15.26 -19.94
N VAL A 471 -9.13 -14.97 -21.03
CA VAL A 471 -9.36 -15.94 -22.12
C VAL A 471 -8.10 -16.16 -22.97
N ASN A 472 -7.35 -15.10 -23.28
CA ASN A 472 -6.31 -15.13 -24.32
C ASN A 472 -4.87 -15.28 -23.81
N ARG A 473 -4.64 -15.19 -22.49
CA ARG A 473 -3.29 -15.20 -21.90
C ARG A 473 -2.44 -16.40 -22.32
N THR A 474 -3.01 -17.61 -22.34
CA THR A 474 -2.29 -18.83 -22.71
C THR A 474 -1.94 -18.83 -24.19
N LYS A 475 -2.86 -18.37 -25.05
CA LYS A 475 -2.67 -18.33 -26.50
C LYS A 475 -1.49 -17.45 -26.90
N TYR A 476 -1.33 -16.30 -26.25
CA TYR A 476 -0.29 -15.33 -26.58
C TYR A 476 0.89 -15.34 -25.60
N ASN A 477 0.95 -16.32 -24.68
CA ASN A 477 1.94 -16.39 -23.61
C ASN A 477 2.09 -15.08 -22.81
N ILE A 478 0.97 -14.44 -22.49
CA ILE A 478 0.94 -13.20 -21.72
C ILE A 478 1.34 -13.51 -20.27
N LYS A 479 2.41 -12.86 -19.80
CA LYS A 479 2.91 -13.00 -18.42
C LYS A 479 2.87 -11.72 -17.62
N VAL A 480 2.77 -10.57 -18.30
CA VAL A 480 2.74 -9.26 -17.66
C VAL A 480 1.61 -8.44 -18.27
N VAL A 481 0.88 -7.75 -17.40
CA VAL A 481 -0.14 -6.76 -17.75
C VAL A 481 0.28 -5.43 -17.15
N ASN A 482 0.37 -4.39 -17.96
CA ASN A 482 0.67 -3.04 -17.54
C ASN A 482 -0.55 -2.13 -17.71
N MET A 483 -0.91 -1.42 -16.64
CA MET A 483 -1.97 -0.41 -16.60
C MET A 483 -1.41 0.92 -16.08
N SER A 484 -1.00 1.79 -16.99
CA SER A 484 -0.54 3.15 -16.67
C SER A 484 -1.72 4.14 -16.62
N LEU A 485 -2.79 3.71 -15.96
CA LEU A 485 -4.08 4.37 -15.86
C LEU A 485 -4.77 3.90 -14.58
N GLY A 486 -5.82 4.59 -14.16
CA GLY A 486 -6.63 4.15 -13.03
C GLY A 486 -7.93 4.90 -12.88
N ALA A 487 -8.79 4.35 -12.03
CA ALA A 487 -10.03 4.98 -11.55
C ALA A 487 -9.89 5.38 -10.08
N PRO A 488 -10.71 6.32 -9.57
CA PRO A 488 -10.77 6.58 -8.14
C PRO A 488 -11.10 5.32 -7.33
N ALA A 489 -10.34 5.08 -6.26
CA ALA A 489 -10.59 4.00 -5.31
C ALA A 489 -11.66 4.43 -4.29
N ILE A 490 -12.93 4.22 -4.63
CA ILE A 490 -14.08 4.62 -3.79
C ILE A 490 -14.43 3.56 -2.74
N GLU A 491 -14.30 2.29 -3.09
CA GLU A 491 -14.71 1.15 -2.29
C GLU A 491 -13.52 0.25 -1.94
N SER A 492 -13.74 -0.70 -1.03
CA SER A 492 -12.72 -1.69 -0.69
C SER A 492 -12.27 -2.46 -1.94
N TYR A 493 -10.99 -2.82 -2.02
CA TYR A 493 -10.46 -3.69 -3.08
C TYR A 493 -11.20 -5.04 -3.16
N LYS A 494 -11.85 -5.47 -2.07
CA LYS A 494 -12.70 -6.66 -2.01
C LYS A 494 -14.00 -6.52 -2.81
N ASN A 495 -14.48 -5.31 -3.01
CA ASN A 495 -15.69 -5.04 -3.77
C ASN A 495 -15.35 -4.52 -5.17
N ASP A 496 -14.34 -3.65 -5.27
CA ASP A 496 -13.99 -2.93 -6.49
C ASP A 496 -13.81 -3.90 -7.68
N PRO A 497 -14.57 -3.71 -8.78
CA PRO A 497 -14.56 -4.65 -9.88
C PRO A 497 -13.21 -4.74 -10.60
N LEU A 498 -12.44 -3.64 -10.67
CA LEU A 498 -11.12 -3.61 -11.30
C LEU A 498 -10.10 -4.34 -10.43
N CYS A 499 -10.13 -4.12 -9.11
CA CYS A 499 -9.29 -4.87 -8.16
C CYS A 499 -9.56 -6.37 -8.25
N ARG A 500 -10.82 -6.79 -8.19
CA ARG A 500 -11.16 -8.22 -8.29
C ARG A 500 -10.78 -8.80 -9.66
N ALA A 501 -10.87 -8.03 -10.74
CA ALA A 501 -10.41 -8.46 -12.06
C ALA A 501 -8.89 -8.61 -12.14
N ALA A 502 -8.14 -7.68 -11.54
CA ALA A 502 -6.69 -7.76 -11.44
C ALA A 502 -6.25 -8.97 -10.62
N ARG A 503 -6.86 -9.20 -9.44
CA ARG A 503 -6.64 -10.40 -8.62
C ARG A 503 -6.84 -11.68 -9.42
N LYS A 504 -7.94 -11.80 -10.18
CA LYS A 504 -8.21 -12.97 -11.03
C LYS A 504 -7.10 -13.22 -12.07
N LEU A 505 -6.47 -12.18 -12.61
CA LEU A 505 -5.33 -12.34 -13.52
C LEU A 505 -4.08 -12.80 -12.77
N VAL A 506 -3.82 -12.25 -11.58
CA VAL A 506 -2.70 -12.68 -10.73
C VAL A 506 -2.85 -14.15 -10.34
N ASP A 507 -4.02 -14.56 -9.87
CA ASP A 507 -4.33 -15.95 -9.54
C ASP A 507 -4.20 -16.87 -10.76
N ALA A 508 -4.40 -16.33 -11.97
CA ALA A 508 -4.21 -17.04 -13.23
C ALA A 508 -2.75 -17.05 -13.74
N GLY A 509 -1.79 -16.61 -12.92
CA GLY A 509 -0.35 -16.65 -13.16
C GLY A 509 0.19 -15.49 -13.99
N VAL A 510 -0.50 -14.35 -14.01
CA VAL A 510 -0.07 -13.14 -14.73
C VAL A 510 0.38 -12.07 -13.75
N VAL A 511 1.58 -11.52 -13.94
CA VAL A 511 2.03 -10.36 -13.16
C VAL A 511 1.24 -9.13 -13.60
N VAL A 512 0.56 -8.48 -12.66
CA VAL A 512 -0.21 -7.27 -12.93
C VAL A 512 0.51 -6.08 -12.30
N VAL A 513 0.76 -5.05 -13.11
CA VAL A 513 1.42 -3.80 -12.72
C VAL A 513 0.47 -2.64 -12.99
N ALA A 514 0.24 -1.81 -11.99
CA ALA A 514 -0.61 -0.63 -12.10
C ALA A 514 0.08 0.62 -11.54
N ALA A 515 -0.17 1.77 -12.16
CA ALA A 515 0.28 3.04 -11.61
C ALA A 515 -0.47 3.37 -10.32
N ALA A 516 0.23 3.93 -9.33
CA ALA A 516 -0.32 4.33 -8.04
C ALA A 516 -1.41 5.41 -8.16
N GLY A 517 -1.27 6.34 -9.10
CA GLY A 517 -2.10 7.55 -9.18
C GLY A 517 -1.24 8.82 -9.07
N ASN A 518 -1.73 9.92 -9.64
CA ASN A 518 -1.01 11.21 -9.68
C ASN A 518 -1.63 12.24 -8.72
N ASN A 519 -2.42 11.77 -7.76
CA ASN A 519 -3.24 12.60 -6.87
C ASN A 519 -2.60 12.76 -5.47
N GLY A 520 -1.32 12.39 -5.32
CA GLY A 520 -0.57 12.53 -4.06
C GLY A 520 -0.31 13.97 -3.60
N LYS A 521 -0.69 14.98 -4.39
CA LYS A 521 -0.65 16.40 -4.02
C LYS A 521 -1.91 17.11 -4.49
N ASN A 522 -2.39 18.08 -3.70
CA ASN A 522 -3.48 18.96 -4.12
C ASN A 522 -2.99 20.10 -5.04
N ALA A 523 -3.91 20.94 -5.53
CA ALA A 523 -3.58 22.08 -6.39
C ALA A 523 -2.64 23.11 -5.76
N ALA A 524 -2.55 23.15 -4.43
CA ALA A 524 -1.61 24.00 -3.68
C ALA A 524 -0.24 23.31 -3.45
N GLY A 525 -0.02 22.12 -4.02
CA GLY A 525 1.19 21.33 -3.86
C GLY A 525 1.32 20.61 -2.51
N GLN A 526 0.29 20.65 -1.67
CA GLN A 526 0.29 19.99 -0.36
C GLN A 526 0.06 18.50 -0.54
N LYS A 527 0.82 17.68 0.21
CA LYS A 527 0.72 16.22 0.14
C LYS A 527 -0.67 15.74 0.57
N LEU A 528 -1.23 14.82 -0.20
CA LEU A 528 -2.45 14.09 0.09
C LEU A 528 -2.09 12.61 0.25
N TYR A 529 -2.59 11.99 1.32
CA TYR A 529 -2.37 10.58 1.60
C TYR A 529 -3.61 9.75 1.20
N GLY A 530 -3.41 8.46 0.94
CA GLY A 530 -4.49 7.53 0.61
C GLY A 530 -5.10 7.72 -0.79
N GLN A 531 -4.38 8.37 -1.72
CA GLN A 531 -4.86 8.65 -3.08
C GLN A 531 -4.43 7.58 -4.10
N ILE A 532 -4.31 6.33 -3.67
CA ILE A 532 -3.98 5.22 -4.58
C ILE A 532 -5.21 4.87 -5.40
N HIS A 533 -5.05 4.83 -6.72
CA HIS A 533 -6.12 4.54 -7.66
C HIS A 533 -6.41 3.03 -7.73
N SER A 534 -7.62 2.69 -8.16
CA SER A 534 -7.97 1.33 -8.59
C SER A 534 -7.47 1.09 -10.02
N PRO A 535 -6.84 -0.07 -10.32
CA PRO A 535 -6.66 -1.26 -9.46
C PRO A 535 -5.34 -1.30 -8.65
N GLY A 536 -4.59 -0.20 -8.55
CA GLY A 536 -3.34 -0.14 -7.77
C GLY A 536 -3.53 -0.29 -6.25
N ASN A 537 -4.75 -0.20 -5.73
CA ASN A 537 -5.06 -0.49 -4.33
C ASN A 537 -5.36 -1.99 -4.06
N GLU A 538 -5.22 -2.86 -5.07
CA GLU A 538 -5.37 -4.31 -4.95
C GLU A 538 -4.07 -4.94 -4.40
N PRO A 539 -4.11 -5.73 -3.30
CA PRO A 539 -2.89 -6.19 -2.62
C PRO A 539 -1.93 -7.08 -3.40
N SER A 540 -2.37 -7.75 -4.47
CA SER A 540 -1.51 -8.57 -5.33
C SER A 540 -1.02 -7.88 -6.60
N VAL A 541 -1.52 -6.68 -6.88
CA VAL A 541 -1.01 -5.84 -7.95
C VAL A 541 0.29 -5.19 -7.50
N ILE A 542 1.26 -5.16 -8.41
CA ILE A 542 2.48 -4.37 -8.21
C ILE A 542 2.13 -2.91 -8.50
N THR A 543 2.01 -2.13 -7.44
CA THR A 543 1.63 -0.72 -7.52
C THR A 543 2.86 0.16 -7.58
N VAL A 544 2.95 0.96 -8.65
CA VAL A 544 4.16 1.71 -8.99
C VAL A 544 3.95 3.19 -8.74
N GLY A 545 4.68 3.73 -7.77
CA GLY A 545 4.85 5.17 -7.58
C GLY A 545 5.91 5.75 -8.53
N ALA A 546 5.97 7.08 -8.62
CA ALA A 546 6.99 7.78 -9.39
C ALA A 546 7.98 8.47 -8.44
N SER A 547 9.27 8.46 -8.80
CA SER A 547 10.31 9.26 -8.16
C SER A 547 10.91 10.26 -9.15
N ASN A 548 11.29 11.43 -8.66
CA ASN A 548 12.11 12.38 -9.38
C ASN A 548 13.58 12.10 -9.06
N THR A 549 14.36 11.79 -10.08
CA THR A 549 15.80 11.49 -9.94
C THR A 549 16.70 12.71 -9.96
N PHE A 550 16.13 13.91 -10.12
CA PHE A 550 16.85 15.17 -10.34
C PHE A 550 17.89 15.10 -11.48
N GLY A 551 17.70 14.17 -12.43
CA GLY A 551 18.64 13.93 -13.52
C GLY A 551 19.96 13.28 -13.10
N THR A 552 20.01 12.61 -11.95
CA THR A 552 21.17 11.84 -11.49
C THR A 552 20.88 10.33 -11.50
N ASP A 553 21.93 9.50 -11.56
CA ASP A 553 21.83 8.03 -11.41
C ASP A 553 21.88 7.59 -9.93
N ALA A 554 22.07 8.54 -9.01
CA ALA A 554 22.10 8.24 -7.59
C ALA A 554 20.66 8.04 -7.09
N ARG A 555 20.46 7.05 -6.22
CA ARG A 555 19.12 6.75 -5.66
C ARG A 555 18.87 7.43 -4.30
N ASN A 556 19.90 8.04 -3.73
CA ASN A 556 19.86 8.61 -2.38
C ASN A 556 19.40 10.08 -2.38
N ASP A 557 19.34 10.72 -3.55
CA ASP A 557 18.78 12.04 -3.81
C ASP A 557 17.39 11.99 -4.47
N ASP A 558 16.94 10.81 -4.91
CA ASP A 558 15.58 10.59 -5.41
C ASP A 558 14.50 11.01 -4.39
N ILE A 559 13.46 11.71 -4.86
CA ILE A 559 12.27 12.03 -4.05
C ILE A 559 10.99 11.49 -4.68
N MET A 560 10.07 10.99 -3.86
CA MET A 560 8.70 10.61 -4.26
C MET A 560 7.70 11.77 -4.09
#